data_AF-R5MUX0-F1
#
_entry.id   AF-R5MUX0-F1
#
_cell.length_a   1.000
_cell.length_b   1.000
_cell.length_c   1.000
_cell.angle_alpha   90.00
_cell.angle_beta   90.00
_cell.angle_gamma   90.00
#
_symmetry.space_group_name_H-M   'P 1'
#
loop_
_entity.id
_entity.type
_entity.pdbx_description
1 polymer ?
#
loop_
_entity_poly.entity_id
_entity_poly.type
_entity_poly.pdbx_seq_one_letter_code
_entity_poly.pdbx_strand_id
1 'polypeptide(L)'
;MITESKVVIINSSGKMIPLGRINIGVLHSKILSDYLKETYPDVLAFQDLDYNSWLLVLMYFVAKTGNILLINTTEKLQKLSCTLVLPDDYEKHLQEINSLISFFKDYELIIEAYPYAINGVPDFKVEIENISYEKANTTLERFLKLDTLNKTRKLSK
;
A
#
# COMPACT_ATOMS: atom_id res chain seq x y z
N MET A 1 0.67 -18.70 -1.71
CA MET A 1 0.47 -17.87 -2.91
C MET A 1 0.32 -16.38 -2.64
N ILE A 2 -0.58 -15.88 -1.76
CA ILE A 2 -0.64 -14.42 -1.45
C ILE A 2 0.60 -13.93 -0.69
N THR A 3 1.01 -14.63 0.37
CA THR A 3 2.19 -14.28 1.19
C THR A 3 3.53 -14.42 0.47
N GLU A 4 3.55 -15.12 -0.67
CA GLU A 4 4.73 -15.30 -1.53
C GLU A 4 4.83 -14.21 -2.60
N SER A 5 3.82 -13.32 -2.69
CA SER A 5 3.79 -12.22 -3.65
C SER A 5 4.61 -11.05 -3.12
N LYS A 6 5.31 -10.36 -4.03
CA LYS A 6 6.05 -9.13 -3.68
C LYS A 6 5.12 -7.95 -3.46
N VAL A 7 3.99 -7.96 -4.17
CA VAL A 7 2.96 -6.93 -4.14
C VAL A 7 1.60 -7.61 -4.11
N VAL A 8 0.65 -7.06 -3.36
CA VAL A 8 -0.76 -7.41 -3.49
C VAL A 8 -1.55 -6.12 -3.66
N ILE A 9 -2.39 -6.04 -4.70
CA ILE A 9 -3.27 -4.90 -4.94
C ILE A 9 -4.70 -5.30 -4.64
N ILE A 10 -5.43 -4.49 -3.87
CA ILE A 10 -6.90 -4.53 -3.85
C ILE A 10 -7.35 -3.41 -4.78
N ASN A 11 -7.93 -3.77 -5.92
CA ASN A 11 -8.38 -2.78 -6.87
C ASN A 11 -9.71 -2.13 -6.44
N SER A 12 -10.19 -1.14 -7.21
CA SER A 12 -11.45 -0.44 -6.93
C SER A 12 -12.71 -1.32 -6.88
N SER A 13 -12.65 -2.55 -7.39
CA SER A 13 -13.73 -3.55 -7.29
C SER A 13 -13.62 -4.46 -6.06
N GLY A 14 -12.61 -4.26 -5.20
CA GLY A 14 -12.31 -5.14 -4.07
C GLY A 14 -11.56 -6.42 -4.43
N LYS A 15 -11.14 -6.60 -5.69
CA LYS A 15 -10.43 -7.81 -6.12
C LYS A 15 -8.97 -7.74 -5.66
N MET A 16 -8.53 -8.78 -4.96
CA MET A 16 -7.12 -9.00 -4.61
C MET A 16 -6.34 -9.55 -5.81
N ILE A 17 -5.26 -8.87 -6.17
CA ILE A 17 -4.38 -9.19 -7.30
C ILE A 17 -2.96 -9.39 -6.76
N PRO A 18 -2.52 -10.65 -6.53
CA PRO A 18 -1.15 -10.94 -6.16
C PRO A 18 -0.21 -10.74 -7.36
N LEU A 19 0.89 -10.01 -7.16
CA LEU A 19 1.85 -9.65 -8.21
C LEU A 19 3.29 -9.95 -7.79
N GLY A 20 4.06 -10.47 -8.75
CA GLY A 20 5.44 -10.92 -8.54
C GLY A 20 5.57 -12.08 -7.55
N ARG A 21 6.80 -12.58 -7.36
CA ARG A 21 7.11 -13.58 -6.34
C ARG A 21 8.40 -13.21 -5.62
N ILE A 22 8.45 -13.42 -4.31
CA ILE A 22 9.60 -13.07 -3.46
C ILE A 22 10.88 -13.76 -3.93
N ASN A 23 10.78 -14.99 -4.45
CA ASN A 23 11.96 -15.76 -4.90
C ASN A 23 12.41 -15.42 -6.33
N ILE A 24 11.87 -14.36 -6.94
CA ILE A 24 12.24 -13.92 -8.28
C ILE A 24 12.82 -12.50 -8.18
N GLY A 25 13.98 -12.27 -8.82
CA GLY A 25 14.73 -11.01 -8.79
C GLY A 25 14.08 -9.81 -9.50
N VAL A 26 12.74 -9.78 -9.60
CA VAL A 26 12.00 -8.63 -10.14
C VAL A 26 11.84 -7.59 -9.02
N LEU A 27 12.10 -6.32 -9.34
CA LEU A 27 11.95 -5.19 -8.43
C LEU A 27 10.48 -4.82 -8.22
N HIS A 28 10.11 -4.35 -7.03
CA HIS A 28 8.76 -3.81 -6.77
C HIS A 28 8.42 -2.67 -7.72
N SER A 29 9.38 -1.80 -8.03
CA SER A 29 9.17 -0.68 -8.95
C SER A 29 8.72 -1.16 -10.34
N LYS A 30 9.37 -2.21 -10.88
CA LYS A 30 8.96 -2.81 -12.15
C LYS A 30 7.55 -3.39 -12.08
N ILE A 31 7.22 -4.10 -11.00
CA ILE A 31 5.88 -4.70 -10.83
C ILE A 31 4.79 -3.63 -10.83
N LEU A 32 5.01 -2.52 -10.11
CA LEU A 32 4.04 -1.44 -10.03
C LEU A 32 3.96 -0.62 -11.32
N SER A 33 5.09 -0.37 -12.00
CA SER A 33 5.09 0.30 -13.30
C SER A 33 4.31 -0.51 -14.34
N ASP A 34 4.56 -1.82 -14.41
CA ASP A 34 3.86 -2.71 -15.35
C ASP A 34 2.35 -2.73 -15.04
N TYR A 35 1.96 -2.86 -13.77
CA TYR A 35 0.56 -2.80 -13.35
C TYR A 35 -0.13 -1.49 -13.77
N LEU A 36 0.50 -0.34 -13.52
CA LEU A 36 -0.07 0.98 -13.87
C LEU A 36 -0.25 1.13 -15.39
N LYS A 37 0.76 0.72 -16.18
CA LYS A 37 0.71 0.80 -17.64
C LYS A 37 -0.38 -0.09 -18.23
N GLU A 38 -0.50 -1.32 -17.74
CA GLU A 38 -1.48 -2.29 -18.21
C GLU A 38 -2.90 -1.93 -17.80
N THR A 39 -3.09 -1.43 -16.57
CA THR A 39 -4.42 -1.13 -16.02
C THR A 39 -4.98 0.19 -16.53
N TYR A 40 -4.11 1.17 -16.78
CA TYR A 40 -4.50 2.52 -17.22
C TYR A 40 -3.72 2.93 -18.47
N PRO A 41 -3.95 2.26 -19.62
CA PRO A 41 -3.20 2.49 -20.86
C PRO A 41 -3.36 3.92 -21.40
N ASP A 42 -4.50 4.56 -21.12
CA ASP A 42 -4.81 5.91 -21.61
C ASP A 42 -4.17 7.04 -20.78
N VAL A 43 -3.56 6.72 -19.63
CA VAL A 43 -2.86 7.72 -18.81
C VAL A 43 -1.42 7.84 -19.27
N LEU A 44 -1.15 8.84 -20.12
CA LEU A 44 0.17 9.08 -20.73
C LEU A 44 1.31 9.15 -19.71
N ALA A 45 1.08 9.82 -18.57
CA ALA A 45 2.08 9.94 -17.51
C ALA A 45 2.55 8.57 -16.96
N PHE A 46 1.72 7.53 -17.02
CA PHE A 46 2.13 6.19 -16.60
C PHE A 46 2.95 5.47 -17.65
N GLN A 47 2.76 5.78 -18.94
CA GLN A 47 3.51 5.18 -20.03
C GLN A 47 4.99 5.58 -19.99
N ASP A 48 5.26 6.79 -19.48
CA ASP A 48 6.61 7.35 -19.28
C ASP A 48 7.32 6.82 -18.02
N LEU A 49 6.67 5.99 -17.19
CA LEU A 49 7.29 5.42 -15.99
C LEU A 49 8.34 4.36 -16.35
N ASP A 50 9.59 4.56 -15.92
CA ASP A 50 10.66 3.57 -16.09
C ASP A 50 10.71 2.56 -14.94
N TYR A 51 11.38 1.42 -15.17
CA TYR A 51 11.54 0.36 -14.17
C TYR A 51 12.32 0.77 -12.91
N ASN A 52 13.12 1.84 -13.01
CA ASN A 52 13.88 2.45 -11.91
C ASN A 52 13.17 3.67 -11.30
N SER A 53 11.91 3.92 -11.68
CA SER A 53 11.08 4.94 -11.04
C SER A 53 11.08 4.75 -9.53
N TRP A 54 11.17 5.87 -8.81
CA TRP A 54 11.23 5.84 -7.35
C TRP A 54 9.97 5.18 -6.78
N LEU A 55 10.16 4.21 -5.87
CA LEU A 55 9.07 3.38 -5.37
C LEU A 55 7.94 4.21 -4.73
N LEU A 56 8.28 5.29 -4.03
CA LEU A 56 7.31 6.20 -3.41
C LEU A 56 6.37 6.83 -4.45
N VAL A 57 6.89 7.19 -5.61
CA VAL A 57 6.11 7.76 -6.72
C VAL A 57 5.10 6.73 -7.25
N LEU A 58 5.52 5.47 -7.37
CA LEU A 58 4.66 4.39 -7.84
C LEU A 58 3.58 4.03 -6.83
N MET A 59 3.93 3.96 -5.53
CA MET A 59 2.98 3.78 -4.43
C MET A 59 1.92 4.88 -4.44
N TYR A 60 2.34 6.13 -4.59
CA TYR A 60 1.45 7.27 -4.71
C TYR A 60 0.49 7.13 -5.90
N PHE A 61 0.97 6.80 -7.09
CA PHE A 61 0.09 6.67 -8.27
C PHE A 61 -0.91 5.52 -8.14
N VAL A 62 -0.49 4.37 -7.60
CA VAL A 62 -1.40 3.25 -7.33
C VAL A 62 -2.47 3.65 -6.32
N ALA A 63 -2.10 4.34 -5.25
CA ALA A 63 -3.07 4.82 -4.25
C ALA A 63 -3.98 5.93 -4.81
N LYS A 64 -3.45 6.87 -5.60
CA LYS A 64 -4.25 7.94 -6.22
C LYS A 64 -5.25 7.46 -7.25
N THR A 65 -5.04 6.28 -7.82
CA THR A 65 -6.00 5.62 -8.72
C THR A 65 -7.05 4.79 -7.96
N GLY A 66 -7.12 4.93 -6.63
CA GLY A 66 -8.13 4.29 -5.78
C GLY A 66 -7.82 2.84 -5.42
N ASN A 67 -6.59 2.38 -5.65
CA ASN A 67 -6.17 1.03 -5.30
C ASN A 67 -5.51 1.02 -3.92
N ILE A 68 -5.70 -0.06 -3.17
CA ILE A 68 -4.90 -0.34 -1.97
C ILE A 68 -3.75 -1.24 -2.38
N LEU A 69 -2.59 -0.98 -1.82
CA LEU A 69 -1.35 -1.68 -2.17
C LEU A 69 -0.70 -2.23 -0.91
N LEU A 70 -0.32 -3.51 -0.90
CA LEU A 70 0.57 -4.09 0.10
C LEU A 70 1.89 -4.48 -0.56
N ILE A 71 2.98 -3.86 -0.10
CA ILE A 71 4.34 -4.17 -0.53
C ILE A 71 4.96 -5.11 0.48
N ASN A 72 5.39 -6.28 0.03
CA ASN A 72 6.09 -7.25 0.85
C ASN A 72 7.61 -7.04 0.74
N THR A 73 8.26 -6.65 1.84
CA THR A 73 9.66 -6.19 1.88
C THR A 73 10.59 -7.15 2.64
N THR A 74 10.20 -8.40 2.83
CA THR A 74 10.93 -9.45 3.58
C THR A 74 12.38 -9.71 3.13
N GLU A 75 12.83 -9.12 2.02
CA GLU A 75 14.13 -9.38 1.39
C GLU A 75 15.34 -8.71 2.09
N LYS A 76 15.16 -7.67 2.93
CA LYS A 76 16.31 -6.84 3.39
C LYS A 76 16.83 -7.07 4.81
N LEU A 77 16.05 -7.58 5.77
CA LEU A 77 16.40 -7.42 7.20
C LEU A 77 16.19 -8.64 8.12
N GLN A 78 16.04 -9.86 7.58
CA GLN A 78 15.71 -11.07 8.36
C GLN A 78 14.39 -10.97 9.17
N LYS A 79 13.64 -9.88 9.00
CA LYS A 79 12.32 -9.62 9.58
C LYS A 79 11.28 -9.61 8.47
N LEU A 80 10.13 -10.24 8.74
CA LEU A 80 9.01 -10.21 7.82
C LEU A 80 8.30 -8.85 7.97
N SER A 81 8.38 -8.01 6.95
CA SER A 81 7.78 -6.67 6.96
C SER A 81 6.96 -6.42 5.70
N CYS A 82 5.91 -5.62 5.84
CA CYS A 82 5.12 -5.15 4.73
C CYS A 82 4.66 -3.70 4.93
N THR A 83 4.46 -2.99 3.83
CA THR A 83 3.90 -1.63 3.81
C THR A 83 2.53 -1.68 3.16
N LEU A 84 1.50 -1.30 3.89
CA LEU A 84 0.13 -1.11 3.39
C LEU A 84 -0.08 0.36 3.05
N VAL A 85 -0.38 0.62 1.78
CA VAL A 85 -0.63 1.94 1.22
C VAL A 85 -2.12 2.11 0.98
N LEU A 86 -2.71 3.16 1.55
CA LEU A 86 -4.14 3.38 1.58
C LEU A 86 -4.56 4.64 0.79
N PRO A 87 -5.54 4.53 -0.14
CA PRO A 87 -6.13 5.68 -0.82
C PRO A 87 -6.99 6.52 0.13
N ASP A 88 -7.48 7.66 -0.35
CA ASP A 88 -8.29 8.59 0.44
C ASP A 88 -9.64 7.99 0.90
N ASP A 89 -10.17 6.99 0.18
CA ASP A 89 -11.46 6.33 0.39
C ASP A 89 -11.35 4.83 0.73
N TYR A 90 -10.24 4.44 1.34
CA TYR A 90 -9.92 3.05 1.69
C TYR A 90 -11.02 2.35 2.52
N GLU A 91 -11.86 3.10 3.23
CA GLU A 91 -12.89 2.54 4.10
C GLU A 91 -13.91 1.68 3.36
N LYS A 92 -14.11 1.96 2.06
CA LYS A 92 -14.98 1.17 1.18
C LYS A 92 -14.53 -0.28 1.04
N HIS A 93 -13.25 -0.55 1.31
CA HIS A 93 -12.62 -1.87 1.15
C HIS A 93 -12.06 -2.41 2.47
N LEU A 94 -12.61 -1.99 3.63
CA LEU A 94 -12.12 -2.44 4.94
C LEU A 94 -12.17 -3.95 5.13
N GLN A 95 -13.18 -4.62 4.59
CA GLN A 95 -13.29 -6.07 4.70
C GLN A 95 -12.13 -6.77 3.96
N GLU A 96 -11.82 -6.31 2.76
CA GLU A 96 -10.72 -6.79 1.94
C GLU A 96 -9.38 -6.48 2.59
N ILE A 97 -9.19 -5.28 3.15
CA ILE A 97 -7.98 -4.92 3.91
C ILE A 97 -7.79 -5.88 5.09
N ASN A 98 -8.81 -6.09 5.91
CA ASN A 98 -8.73 -7.00 7.05
C ASN A 98 -8.40 -8.44 6.61
N SER A 99 -9.04 -8.91 5.54
CA SER A 99 -8.75 -10.22 4.98
C SER A 99 -7.30 -10.31 4.48
N LEU A 100 -6.81 -9.28 3.77
CA LEU A 100 -5.44 -9.23 3.29
C LEU A 100 -4.43 -9.29 4.44
N ILE A 101 -4.59 -8.42 5.45
CA ILE A 101 -3.68 -8.36 6.60
C ILE A 101 -3.68 -9.65 7.42
N SER A 102 -4.79 -10.40 7.45
CA SER A 102 -4.83 -11.72 8.11
C SER A 102 -3.84 -12.74 7.51
N PHE A 103 -3.52 -12.63 6.21
CA PHE A 103 -2.47 -13.45 5.58
C PHE A 103 -1.07 -13.05 6.04
N PHE A 104 -0.88 -11.79 6.44
CA PHE A 104 0.39 -11.20 6.89
C PHE A 104 0.42 -10.97 8.40
N LYS A 105 -0.40 -11.71 9.18
CA LYS A 105 -0.58 -11.48 10.63
C LYS A 105 0.70 -11.48 11.47
N ASP A 106 1.75 -12.18 11.01
CA ASP A 106 3.02 -12.30 11.71
C ASP A 106 4.10 -11.34 11.15
N TYR A 107 3.72 -10.43 10.25
CA TYR A 107 4.60 -9.41 9.69
C TYR A 107 4.56 -8.14 10.55
N GLU A 108 5.67 -7.40 10.55
CA GLU A 108 5.67 -5.98 10.90
C GLU A 108 4.93 -5.22 9.78
N LEU A 109 4.02 -4.33 10.16
CA LEU A 109 3.22 -3.53 9.23
C LEU A 109 3.61 -2.06 9.34
N ILE A 110 3.84 -1.42 8.20
CA ILE A 110 3.88 0.03 8.04
C ILE A 110 2.62 0.42 7.28
N ILE A 111 1.97 1.51 7.68
CA ILE A 111 0.79 2.05 7.00
C ILE A 111 1.10 3.45 6.49
N GLU A 112 0.97 3.65 5.18
CA GLU A 112 1.05 4.95 4.51
C GLU A 112 -0.33 5.30 3.96
N ALA A 113 -0.93 6.40 4.41
CA ALA A 113 -2.31 6.73 4.07
C ALA A 113 -2.48 8.19 3.62
N TYR A 114 -3.53 8.40 2.83
CA TYR A 114 -3.90 9.72 2.30
C TYR A 114 -2.81 10.32 1.40
N PRO A 115 -2.55 9.71 0.23
CA PRO A 115 -1.54 10.18 -0.71
C PRO A 115 -1.78 11.63 -1.10
N TYR A 116 -0.72 12.42 -1.11
CA TYR A 116 -0.73 13.82 -1.56
C TYR A 116 0.59 14.18 -2.24
N ALA A 117 0.66 15.36 -2.84
CA ALA A 117 1.88 15.85 -3.45
C ALA A 117 2.12 17.30 -3.06
N ILE A 118 3.36 17.64 -2.70
CA ILE A 118 3.81 19.02 -2.50
C ILE A 118 4.84 19.31 -3.58
N ASN A 119 4.60 20.34 -4.39
CA ASN A 119 5.50 20.77 -5.46
C ASN A 119 5.91 19.63 -6.41
N GLY A 120 4.99 18.71 -6.69
CA GLY A 120 5.24 17.55 -7.55
C GLY A 120 5.98 16.38 -6.88
N VAL A 121 6.32 16.48 -5.59
CA VAL A 121 6.91 15.39 -4.81
C VAL A 121 5.80 14.62 -4.08
N PRO A 122 5.62 13.33 -4.37
CA PRO A 122 4.64 12.49 -3.67
C PRO A 122 5.01 12.22 -2.21
N ASP A 123 3.99 12.16 -1.36
CA ASP A 123 4.11 11.85 0.06
C ASP A 123 2.76 11.35 0.63
N PHE A 124 2.71 10.92 1.89
CA PHE A 124 1.52 10.45 2.60
C PHE A 124 1.27 11.26 3.87
N LYS A 125 0.02 11.70 4.11
CA LYS A 125 -0.28 12.57 5.27
C LYS A 125 -0.17 11.83 6.59
N VAL A 126 -0.29 10.51 6.56
CA VAL A 126 -0.20 9.65 7.73
C VAL A 126 0.74 8.51 7.42
N GLU A 127 1.75 8.38 8.27
CA GLU A 127 2.62 7.21 8.35
C GLU A 127 2.50 6.64 9.76
N ILE A 128 2.17 5.35 9.85
CA ILE A 128 2.19 4.61 11.11
C ILE A 128 3.11 3.41 10.95
N GLU A 129 4.22 3.45 11.67
CA GLU A 129 5.11 2.33 11.82
C GLU A 129 4.70 1.42 12.99
N ASN A 130 5.26 0.22 12.97
CA ASN A 130 5.17 -0.74 14.05
C ASN A 130 5.83 -0.19 15.33
N ILE A 131 5.18 -0.40 16.48
CA ILE A 131 5.78 -0.10 17.79
C ILE A 131 6.13 -1.42 18.48
N SER A 132 7.42 -1.66 18.73
CA SER A 132 7.90 -2.74 19.62
C SER A 132 7.26 -4.11 19.40
N TYR A 133 7.54 -4.76 18.25
CA TYR A 133 7.09 -6.13 17.94
C TYR A 133 5.57 -6.30 17.87
N GLU A 134 4.84 -5.22 17.60
CA GLU A 134 3.40 -5.24 17.35
C GLU A 134 3.11 -6.15 16.13
N LYS A 135 1.99 -6.86 16.11
CA LYS A 135 1.60 -7.65 14.93
C LYS A 135 0.80 -6.80 13.96
N ALA A 136 0.81 -7.16 12.67
CA ALA A 136 0.15 -6.39 11.61
C ALA A 136 -1.32 -6.00 11.92
N ASN A 137 -2.11 -6.93 12.45
CA ASN A 137 -3.50 -6.66 12.85
C ASN A 137 -3.61 -5.55 13.89
N THR A 138 -2.72 -5.55 14.90
CA THR A 138 -2.75 -4.57 15.98
C THR A 138 -2.36 -3.18 15.48
N THR A 139 -1.36 -3.09 14.59
CA THR A 139 -1.00 -1.84 13.90
C THR A 139 -2.18 -1.29 13.08
N LEU A 140 -2.90 -2.16 12.35
CA LEU A 140 -4.10 -1.76 11.60
C LEU A 140 -5.20 -1.23 12.52
N GLU A 141 -5.54 -1.96 13.60
CA GLU A 141 -6.55 -1.52 14.56
C GLU A 141 -6.20 -0.17 15.20
N ARG A 142 -4.92 0.05 15.51
CA ARG A 142 -4.43 1.32 16.06
C ARG A 142 -4.58 2.45 15.05
N PHE A 143 -4.23 2.23 13.78
CA PHE A 143 -4.47 3.19 12.71
C PHE A 143 -5.95 3.56 12.61
N LEU A 144 -6.85 2.57 12.53
CA LEU A 144 -8.30 2.81 12.39
C LEU A 144 -8.89 3.61 13.57
N LYS A 145 -8.45 3.33 14.80
CA LYS A 145 -8.86 4.07 15.99
C LYS A 145 -8.42 5.54 15.92
N LEU A 146 -7.15 5.79 15.59
CA LEU A 146 -6.60 7.15 15.48
C LEU A 146 -7.27 7.94 14.36
N ASP A 147 -7.50 7.29 13.23
CA ASP A 147 -8.13 7.90 12.06
C ASP A 147 -9.58 8.33 12.35
N THR A 148 -10.36 7.46 12.98
CA THR A 148 -11.74 7.75 13.42
C THR A 148 -11.78 8.95 14.37
N LEU A 149 -10.86 9.01 15.34
CA LEU A 149 -10.75 10.13 16.27
C LEU A 149 -10.42 11.45 15.56
N ASN A 150 -9.49 11.42 14.61
CA ASN A 150 -9.08 12.59 13.84
C ASN A 150 -10.21 13.13 12.95
N LYS A 151 -10.99 12.24 12.33
CA LYS A 151 -12.18 12.62 11.53
C LYS A 151 -13.25 13.24 12.40
N THR A 152 -13.55 12.65 13.56
CA THR A 152 -14.54 13.19 14.50
C THR A 152 -14.15 14.60 14.98
N ARG A 153 -12.88 14.84 15.28
CA ARG A 153 -12.37 16.16 15.70
C ARG A 153 -12.43 17.24 14.61
N LYS A 154 -12.38 16.86 13.33
CA LYS A 154 -12.55 17.78 12.20
C LYS A 154 -14.00 18.18 11.99
N LEU A 155 -14.95 17.30 12.30
CA LEU A 155 -16.40 17.56 12.16
C LEU A 155 -16.96 18.45 13.30
N SER A 156 -16.24 18.55 14.42
CA SER A 156 -16.64 19.36 15.57
C SER A 156 -16.08 20.80 15.55
N LYS A 157 -15.43 21.23 14.46
CA LYS A 157 -14.92 22.59 14.24
C LYS A 157 -15.66 23.24 13.09
#